data_AF-A0A2H0YGI4-F1
#
_entry.id   AF-A0A2H0YGI4-F1
#
_cell.length_a   1.000
_cell.length_b   1.000
_cell.length_c   1.000
_cell.angle_alpha   90.00
_cell.angle_beta   90.00
_cell.angle_gamma   90.00
#
_symmetry.space_group_name_H-M   'P 1'
#
loop_
_entity.id
_entity.type
_entity.pdbx_description
1 polymer ?
#
loop_
_entity_poly.entity_id
_entity_poly.type
_entity_poly.pdbx_seq_one_letter_code
_entity_poly.pdbx_strand_id
1 'polypeptide(L)'
;MKNNKFLEMVVILIVVLAFTPFIQGGCGGGGGGGGGNPASENTSTTPENTKTLATLNASSSSHTTDILQTGSLINDAIESFISEESVGASSSDNSQPPLFKNVQRILNKMHAESRGGKVNALGSQQPDTPPESCEGGGTVDLSMNWDGPNGDIDISDCSQINNLHMTITMNNCVESGVDLNGTMDVTVPGSSCAEPSSMSMTLKFNGHDSVENYTADFDATMNVTDIVWDQTAIAIQSMKVNVTGTISGDDAGTPFSETYDNFMIGFGDTGSQYQISMDGFVQTTCMDGWVQVTTQEPVLYPYDFSCPTGGQVSLHGNGDAVISIHSDSSIDITVNGTTTPYISCQDVPACNG
;
A
#
# COMPACT_ATOMS: atom_id res chain seq x y z
N MET A 1 19.00 -24.77 3.59
CA MET A 1 19.09 -23.36 3.16
C MET A 1 17.70 -22.88 2.74
N LYS A 2 16.81 -22.76 3.72
CA LYS A 2 15.60 -21.92 3.63
C LYS A 2 15.87 -20.76 4.60
N ASN A 3 15.24 -19.61 4.39
CA ASN A 3 15.16 -18.46 5.32
C ASN A 3 16.15 -17.32 5.08
N ASN A 4 15.91 -16.57 4.01
CA ASN A 4 16.29 -15.16 3.89
C ASN A 4 15.37 -14.44 2.89
N LYS A 5 14.84 -15.17 1.89
CA LYS A 5 13.74 -14.74 0.98
C LYS A 5 12.50 -14.19 1.70
N PHE A 6 12.28 -14.58 2.95
CA PHE A 6 11.14 -14.20 3.75
C PHE A 6 11.15 -12.70 4.14
N LEU A 7 12.29 -12.18 4.62
CA LEU A 7 12.41 -10.76 4.99
C LEU A 7 12.36 -9.87 3.74
N GLU A 8 12.95 -10.34 2.64
CA GLU A 8 12.84 -9.73 1.30
C GLU A 8 11.38 -9.56 0.89
N MET A 9 10.61 -10.64 0.97
CA MET A 9 9.20 -10.64 0.56
C MET A 9 8.33 -9.69 1.40
N VAL A 10 8.57 -9.65 2.71
CA VAL A 10 7.83 -8.78 3.61
C VAL A 10 8.04 -7.30 3.29
N VAL A 11 9.28 -6.84 3.12
CA VAL A 11 9.54 -5.40 2.91
C VAL A 11 9.10 -4.95 1.50
N ILE A 12 9.15 -5.82 0.50
CA ILE A 12 8.65 -5.50 -0.86
C ILE A 12 7.13 -5.32 -0.82
N LEU A 13 6.36 -6.28 -0.29
CA LEU A 13 4.89 -6.17 -0.12
C LEU A 13 4.48 -4.85 0.53
N ILE A 14 5.26 -4.45 1.52
CA ILE A 14 5.08 -3.25 2.34
C ILE A 14 5.24 -1.96 1.53
N VAL A 15 6.23 -1.90 0.64
CA VAL A 15 6.46 -0.77 -0.28
C VAL A 15 5.36 -0.67 -1.32
N VAL A 16 4.89 -1.80 -1.82
CA VAL A 16 3.95 -1.79 -2.94
C VAL A 16 2.58 -1.24 -2.56
N LEU A 17 2.07 -1.67 -1.40
CA LEU A 17 0.81 -1.17 -0.84
C LEU A 17 0.85 0.34 -0.54
N ALA A 18 2.04 0.88 -0.30
CA ALA A 18 2.25 2.30 -0.04
C ALA A 18 2.41 3.14 -1.32
N PHE A 19 2.63 2.55 -2.50
CA PHE A 19 3.01 3.31 -3.70
C PHE A 19 2.23 2.96 -4.96
N THR A 20 1.21 2.09 -4.91
CA THR A 20 0.37 1.94 -6.10
C THR A 20 -0.46 3.15 -6.53
N PRO A 21 -0.76 4.20 -5.74
CA PRO A 21 -1.34 5.41 -6.32
C PRO A 21 -0.43 6.14 -7.33
N PHE A 22 0.86 5.75 -7.46
CA PHE A 22 1.82 6.41 -8.34
C PHE A 22 1.75 5.99 -9.82
N ILE A 23 1.03 4.92 -10.21
CA ILE A 23 1.21 4.33 -11.56
C ILE A 23 -0.01 4.51 -12.50
N GLN A 24 -1.17 5.00 -12.03
CA GLN A 24 -2.39 5.02 -12.89
C GLN A 24 -3.12 6.37 -13.03
N GLY A 25 -2.49 7.49 -12.67
CA GLY A 25 -3.00 8.85 -12.94
C GLY A 25 -2.82 9.31 -14.39
N GLY A 26 -3.44 8.62 -15.35
CA GLY A 26 -3.35 8.93 -16.78
C GLY A 26 -4.67 9.37 -17.42
N CYS A 27 -4.78 10.68 -17.71
CA CYS A 27 -5.66 11.35 -18.69
C CYS A 27 -7.04 11.90 -18.24
N GLY A 28 -7.14 13.22 -18.17
CA GLY A 28 -8.38 13.99 -18.37
C GLY A 28 -8.42 15.30 -17.59
N GLY A 29 -8.04 16.43 -18.22
CA GLY A 29 -8.01 17.73 -17.56
C GLY A 29 -9.32 18.53 -17.66
N GLY A 30 -9.64 19.25 -16.58
CA GLY A 30 -10.69 20.28 -16.52
C GLY A 30 -10.64 21.07 -15.20
N GLY A 31 -10.19 22.33 -15.24
CA GLY A 31 -9.85 23.07 -14.02
C GLY A 31 -10.95 23.88 -13.32
N GLY A 32 -10.61 24.34 -12.10
CA GLY A 32 -10.89 25.70 -11.64
C GLY A 32 -11.71 25.87 -10.34
N GLY A 33 -11.07 26.45 -9.31
CA GLY A 33 -11.72 27.35 -8.35
C GLY A 33 -11.47 27.04 -6.87
N GLY A 34 -10.59 27.82 -6.22
CA GLY A 34 -10.24 27.67 -4.80
C GLY A 34 -11.05 28.53 -3.82
N GLY A 35 -10.69 28.41 -2.53
CA GLY A 35 -10.86 29.49 -1.55
C GLY A 35 -11.10 29.08 -0.08
N GLY A 36 -10.08 29.25 0.76
CA GLY A 36 -10.21 30.01 2.02
C GLY A 36 -10.55 29.25 3.31
N ASN A 37 -9.52 29.03 4.13
CA ASN A 37 -9.60 28.66 5.54
C ASN A 37 -9.90 29.91 6.42
N PRO A 38 -10.57 29.76 7.58
CA PRO A 38 -9.93 30.31 8.78
C PRO A 38 -10.00 29.38 10.00
N ALA A 39 -8.89 29.40 10.74
CA ALA A 39 -8.68 28.70 11.99
C ALA A 39 -9.59 29.18 13.13
N SER A 40 -9.96 28.26 14.03
CA SER A 40 -10.43 28.58 15.36
C SER A 40 -9.98 27.53 16.37
N GLU A 41 -9.27 28.00 17.40
CA GLU A 41 -8.88 27.28 18.62
C GLU A 41 -10.14 26.95 19.46
N ASN A 42 -10.27 25.74 20.02
CA ASN A 42 -10.19 25.52 21.48
C ASN A 42 -10.61 24.11 21.94
N THR A 43 -9.89 23.66 22.98
CA THR A 43 -10.29 22.70 24.04
C THR A 43 -10.66 21.27 23.66
N SER A 44 -9.66 20.42 23.85
CA SER A 44 -9.65 18.96 23.85
C SER A 44 -10.56 18.34 24.93
N THR A 45 -11.68 17.82 24.46
CA THR A 45 -12.23 16.53 24.88
C THR A 45 -12.52 15.81 23.58
N THR A 46 -11.62 14.96 23.09
CA THR A 46 -11.72 14.35 21.74
C THR A 46 -13.12 13.73 21.57
N PRO A 47 -14.03 14.36 20.83
CA PRO A 47 -15.28 13.71 20.46
C PRO A 47 -14.86 12.51 19.61
N GLU A 48 -15.54 11.37 19.74
CA GLU A 48 -15.60 10.48 18.57
C GLU A 48 -16.09 11.37 17.43
N ASN A 49 -15.18 11.70 16.50
CA ASN A 49 -15.48 12.58 15.40
C ASN A 49 -16.65 11.95 14.66
N THR A 50 -17.85 12.50 14.82
CA THR A 50 -19.04 12.04 14.12
C THR A 50 -18.73 12.17 12.64
N LYS A 51 -18.45 11.05 11.97
CA LYS A 51 -18.12 11.02 10.55
C LYS A 51 -19.31 11.61 9.79
N THR A 52 -19.10 12.73 9.12
CA THR A 52 -20.09 13.25 8.16
C THR A 52 -20.08 12.31 6.96
N LEU A 53 -21.17 11.59 6.74
CA LEU A 53 -21.30 10.66 5.63
C LEU A 53 -21.47 11.39 4.30
N ALA A 54 -20.82 10.89 3.25
CA ALA A 54 -20.94 11.43 1.90
C ALA A 54 -22.36 11.21 1.35
N THR A 55 -22.85 12.12 0.52
CA THR A 55 -24.14 11.93 -0.17
C THR A 55 -23.96 11.06 -1.40
N LEU A 56 -24.59 9.88 -1.40
CA LEU A 56 -24.57 8.97 -2.55
C LEU A 56 -25.82 9.21 -3.42
N ASN A 57 -25.62 9.70 -4.63
CA ASN A 57 -26.66 9.96 -5.63
C ASN A 57 -26.19 9.57 -7.04
N ALA A 58 -27.07 9.67 -8.04
CA ALA A 58 -26.73 9.28 -9.41
C ALA A 58 -25.60 10.12 -10.04
N SER A 59 -25.39 11.37 -9.59
CA SER A 59 -24.24 12.17 -10.03
C SER A 59 -22.94 11.78 -9.34
N SER A 60 -23.00 11.19 -8.15
CA SER A 60 -21.82 10.70 -7.43
C SER A 60 -21.47 9.24 -7.76
N SER A 61 -22.24 8.57 -8.62
CA SER A 61 -21.99 7.16 -8.95
C SER A 61 -20.65 6.97 -9.64
N SER A 62 -20.18 7.95 -10.42
CA SER A 62 -18.82 7.95 -10.99
C SER A 62 -17.71 8.06 -9.94
N HIS A 63 -17.99 8.56 -8.74
CA HIS A 63 -16.99 8.67 -7.67
C HIS A 63 -16.94 7.41 -6.79
N THR A 64 -17.95 6.55 -6.88
CA THR A 64 -17.99 5.29 -6.11
C THR A 64 -16.95 4.27 -6.56
N THR A 65 -16.36 4.47 -7.73
CA THR A 65 -15.51 3.50 -8.40
C THR A 65 -14.03 3.71 -8.17
N ASP A 66 -13.63 4.89 -7.70
CA ASP A 66 -12.26 5.11 -7.20
C ASP A 66 -11.95 4.11 -6.07
N ILE A 67 -12.96 3.75 -5.26
CA ILE A 67 -12.85 2.73 -4.21
C ILE A 67 -12.49 1.36 -4.80
N LEU A 68 -13.01 1.01 -5.99
CA LEU A 68 -12.64 -0.22 -6.68
C LEU A 68 -11.25 -0.13 -7.30
N GLN A 69 -10.86 1.07 -7.76
CA GLN A 69 -9.51 1.31 -8.27
C GLN A 69 -8.48 1.17 -7.15
N THR A 70 -8.76 1.59 -5.92
CA THR A 70 -7.89 1.24 -4.77
C THR A 70 -7.68 -0.27 -4.66
N GLY A 71 -8.71 -1.08 -4.96
CA GLY A 71 -8.60 -2.53 -5.05
C GLY A 71 -7.69 -3.03 -6.18
N SER A 72 -7.78 -2.46 -7.39
CA SER A 72 -6.90 -2.82 -8.51
C SER A 72 -5.47 -2.36 -8.29
N LEU A 73 -5.27 -1.20 -7.66
CA LEU A 73 -3.96 -0.73 -7.20
C LEU A 73 -3.35 -1.70 -6.19
N ILE A 74 -4.15 -2.30 -5.31
CA ILE A 74 -3.66 -3.37 -4.43
C ILE A 74 -3.38 -4.65 -5.23
N ASN A 75 -4.14 -4.95 -6.28
CA ASN A 75 -3.88 -6.09 -7.15
C ASN A 75 -2.57 -5.96 -7.92
N ASP A 76 -2.37 -4.86 -8.64
CA ASP A 76 -1.14 -4.57 -9.40
C ASP A 76 0.06 -4.55 -8.46
N ALA A 77 -0.16 -4.07 -7.24
CA ALA A 77 0.82 -4.17 -6.21
C ALA A 77 1.21 -5.64 -5.93
N ILE A 78 0.21 -6.46 -5.63
CA ILE A 78 0.43 -7.86 -5.30
C ILE A 78 0.99 -8.65 -6.50
N GLU A 79 0.63 -8.32 -7.74
CA GLU A 79 1.20 -8.93 -8.95
C GLU A 79 2.66 -8.56 -9.15
N SER A 80 3.03 -7.29 -8.96
CA SER A 80 4.43 -6.86 -8.99
C SER A 80 5.27 -7.62 -7.95
N PHE A 81 4.65 -7.96 -6.81
CA PHE A 81 5.26 -8.75 -5.75
C PHE A 81 5.39 -10.24 -6.10
N ILE A 82 4.35 -10.86 -6.67
CA ILE A 82 4.33 -12.30 -6.99
C ILE A 82 5.21 -12.63 -8.21
N SER A 83 5.29 -11.71 -9.18
CA SER A 83 6.05 -11.92 -10.42
C SER A 83 7.57 -11.81 -10.25
N GLU A 84 8.08 -11.27 -9.14
CA GLU A 84 9.51 -11.21 -8.81
C GLU A 84 10.08 -12.54 -8.28
N GLU A 85 9.90 -13.61 -9.06
CA GLU A 85 10.48 -14.94 -8.77
C GLU A 85 12.04 -14.95 -8.87
N SER A 86 12.70 -13.81 -9.11
CA SER A 86 14.14 -13.75 -9.36
C SER A 86 14.91 -12.67 -8.60
N VAL A 87 15.02 -12.83 -7.28
CA VAL A 87 16.04 -12.15 -6.42
C VAL A 87 17.49 -12.59 -6.74
N GLY A 88 17.77 -12.95 -7.99
CA GLY A 88 19.08 -13.35 -8.52
C GLY A 88 19.46 -12.67 -9.82
N ALA A 89 18.59 -11.86 -10.43
CA ALA A 89 18.94 -11.05 -11.59
C ALA A 89 19.49 -9.70 -11.14
N SER A 90 20.66 -9.32 -11.65
CA SER A 90 21.29 -8.02 -11.40
C SER A 90 20.33 -6.88 -11.76
N SER A 91 20.17 -5.95 -10.82
CA SER A 91 19.25 -4.80 -10.75
C SER A 91 19.44 -3.70 -11.82
N SER A 92 19.61 -4.05 -13.09
CA SER A 92 19.68 -3.05 -14.17
C SER A 92 18.33 -2.76 -14.82
N ASP A 93 17.24 -3.37 -14.34
CA ASP A 93 15.92 -3.10 -14.89
C ASP A 93 15.39 -1.78 -14.31
N ASN A 94 15.31 -0.77 -15.19
CA ASN A 94 14.85 0.56 -14.80
C ASN A 94 13.34 0.63 -14.53
N SER A 95 12.60 -0.45 -14.81
CA SER A 95 11.14 -0.52 -14.68
C SER A 95 10.64 -0.63 -13.24
N GLN A 96 11.48 -1.00 -12.27
CA GLN A 96 11.07 -1.07 -10.86
C GLN A 96 10.84 0.35 -10.29
N PRO A 97 9.77 0.57 -9.51
CA PRO A 97 9.54 1.88 -8.91
C PRO A 97 10.67 2.25 -7.93
N PRO A 98 11.00 3.54 -7.76
CA PRO A 98 12.26 3.95 -7.11
C PRO A 98 12.42 3.50 -5.65
N LEU A 99 11.31 3.44 -4.90
CA LEU A 99 11.36 2.90 -3.55
C LEU A 99 11.69 1.40 -3.53
N PHE A 100 11.26 0.63 -4.53
CA PHE A 100 11.61 -0.79 -4.65
C PHE A 100 13.08 -0.96 -4.86
N LYS A 101 13.71 -0.11 -5.69
CA LYS A 101 15.17 -0.14 -5.85
C LYS A 101 15.87 0.12 -4.52
N ASN A 102 15.40 1.07 -3.71
CA ASN A 102 15.95 1.35 -2.39
C ASN A 102 15.74 0.22 -1.38
N VAL A 103 14.52 -0.32 -1.30
CA VAL A 103 14.22 -1.44 -0.41
C VAL A 103 14.93 -2.70 -0.86
N GLN A 104 14.92 -3.03 -2.14
CA GLN A 104 15.69 -4.15 -2.69
C GLN A 104 17.19 -3.96 -2.48
N ARG A 105 17.73 -2.74 -2.59
CA ARG A 105 19.13 -2.43 -2.25
C ARG A 105 19.41 -2.71 -0.77
N ILE A 106 18.52 -2.28 0.12
CA ILE A 106 18.58 -2.56 1.56
C ILE A 106 18.52 -4.07 1.83
N LEU A 107 17.57 -4.77 1.23
CA LEU A 107 17.38 -6.21 1.38
C LEU A 107 18.58 -6.99 0.84
N ASN A 108 19.07 -6.63 -0.35
CA ASN A 108 20.27 -7.19 -0.95
C ASN A 108 21.49 -6.94 -0.07
N LYS A 109 21.58 -5.79 0.60
CA LYS A 109 22.65 -5.51 1.57
C LYS A 109 22.53 -6.38 2.80
N MET A 110 21.35 -6.49 3.41
CA MET A 110 21.11 -7.44 4.51
C MET A 110 21.49 -8.87 4.09
N HIS A 111 21.14 -9.26 2.88
CA HIS A 111 21.50 -10.56 2.32
C HIS A 111 23.00 -10.70 2.10
N ALA A 112 23.68 -9.70 1.55
CA ALA A 112 25.13 -9.71 1.34
C ALA A 112 25.89 -9.80 2.66
N GLU A 113 25.46 -9.04 3.67
CA GLU A 113 26.01 -9.10 5.02
C GLU A 113 25.71 -10.45 5.68
N SER A 114 24.54 -11.06 5.43
CA SER A 114 24.21 -12.41 5.91
C SER A 114 25.07 -13.52 5.31
N ARG A 115 25.41 -13.43 4.01
CA ARG A 115 26.25 -14.41 3.31
C ARG A 115 27.71 -14.34 3.75
N GLY A 116 28.13 -13.23 4.34
CA GLY A 116 29.42 -13.10 5.03
C GLY A 116 29.55 -13.98 6.27
N GLY A 117 28.47 -14.65 6.70
CA GLY A 117 28.45 -15.58 7.83
C GLY A 117 28.36 -14.91 9.20
N LYS A 118 28.40 -13.58 9.25
CA LYS A 118 28.30 -12.75 10.44
C LYS A 118 27.74 -11.39 10.05
N VAL A 119 26.49 -11.13 10.39
CA VAL A 119 26.04 -9.73 10.45
C VAL A 119 26.49 -9.23 11.82
N ASN A 120 27.18 -8.10 11.84
CA ASN A 120 27.44 -7.35 13.08
C ASN A 120 26.11 -6.77 13.54
N ALA A 121 25.23 -7.65 13.99
CA ALA A 121 23.89 -7.35 14.42
C ALA A 121 24.02 -6.93 15.88
N LEU A 122 24.52 -5.73 16.11
CA LEU A 122 24.40 -5.09 17.41
C LEU A 122 22.92 -4.77 17.61
N GLY A 123 22.19 -5.70 18.23
CA GLY A 123 20.83 -5.43 18.70
C GLY A 123 20.87 -4.22 19.63
N SER A 124 19.91 -3.33 19.43
CA SER A 124 19.92 -1.91 19.82
C SER A 124 20.88 -1.04 18.99
N GLN A 125 20.33 -0.40 17.96
CA GLN A 125 20.87 0.76 17.25
C GLN A 125 22.37 0.66 16.94
N GLN A 126 22.74 0.24 15.74
CA GLN A 126 24.03 0.64 15.20
C GLN A 126 23.85 2.06 14.62
N PRO A 127 24.26 3.15 15.30
CA PRO A 127 24.15 4.51 14.78
C PRO A 127 25.27 4.82 13.77
N ASP A 128 26.12 3.82 13.50
CA ASP A 128 27.42 4.00 12.85
C ASP A 128 27.49 3.38 11.45
N THR A 129 26.42 2.76 10.93
CA THR A 129 26.34 2.54 9.48
C THR A 129 26.11 3.91 8.84
N PRO A 130 27.07 4.47 8.09
CA PRO A 130 26.85 5.74 7.43
C PRO A 130 25.65 5.61 6.49
N PRO A 131 24.77 6.62 6.42
CA PRO A 131 23.66 6.62 5.49
C PRO A 131 24.12 6.32 4.06
N GLU A 132 23.37 5.51 3.35
CA GLU A 132 23.65 5.19 1.95
C GLU A 132 23.26 6.36 1.06
N SER A 133 24.08 6.68 0.07
CA SER A 133 23.73 7.71 -0.92
C SER A 133 22.77 7.16 -1.96
N CYS A 134 21.75 7.93 -2.31
CA CYS A 134 20.85 7.60 -3.42
C CYS A 134 21.46 8.04 -4.77
N GLU A 135 21.03 7.44 -5.88
CA GLU A 135 21.61 7.67 -7.22
C GLU A 135 21.57 9.15 -7.62
N GLY A 136 20.46 9.83 -7.37
CA GLY A 136 20.23 11.24 -7.70
C GLY A 136 20.62 12.23 -6.60
N GLY A 137 21.13 11.76 -5.45
CA GLY A 137 21.44 12.58 -4.27
C GLY A 137 20.57 12.27 -3.05
N GLY A 138 20.91 12.87 -1.91
CA GLY A 138 20.31 12.55 -0.62
C GLY A 138 20.82 11.24 -0.03
N THR A 139 20.12 10.74 0.98
CA THR A 139 20.53 9.52 1.69
C THR A 139 19.39 8.66 2.19
N VAL A 140 19.61 7.36 2.28
CA VAL A 140 18.77 6.41 3.03
C VAL A 140 19.53 5.91 4.27
N ASP A 141 18.89 5.98 5.42
CA ASP A 141 19.35 5.41 6.68
C ASP A 141 18.42 4.26 7.10
N LEU A 142 19.00 3.23 7.70
CA LEU A 142 18.32 2.01 8.08
C LEU A 142 18.70 1.64 9.51
N SER A 143 17.70 1.63 10.39
CA SER A 143 17.84 1.20 11.77
C SER A 143 17.08 -0.09 12.00
N MET A 144 17.68 -1.04 12.70
CA MET A 144 17.03 -2.30 13.08
C MET A 144 17.21 -2.57 14.56
N ASN A 145 16.18 -3.16 15.15
CA ASN A 145 16.18 -3.65 16.51
C ASN A 145 15.36 -4.95 16.58
N TRP A 146 15.72 -5.85 17.49
CA TRP A 146 14.98 -7.10 17.73
C TRP A 146 15.24 -7.58 19.16
N ASP A 147 14.39 -8.48 19.63
CA ASP A 147 14.58 -9.23 20.86
C ASP A 147 15.47 -10.44 20.57
N GLY A 148 16.71 -10.43 21.08
CA GLY A 148 17.69 -11.49 20.85
C GLY A 148 19.08 -11.15 21.38
N PRO A 149 20.08 -12.02 21.16
CA PRO A 149 21.46 -11.72 21.47
C PRO A 149 22.01 -10.61 20.56
N ASN A 150 22.86 -9.75 21.14
CA ASN A 150 23.61 -8.74 20.39
C ASN A 150 24.97 -9.32 19.97
N GLY A 151 25.42 -9.05 18.74
CA GLY A 151 26.75 -9.40 18.25
C GLY A 151 26.74 -10.12 16.89
N ASP A 152 27.76 -10.94 16.64
CA ASP A 152 27.81 -11.82 15.47
C ASP A 152 26.69 -12.86 15.58
N ILE A 153 25.52 -12.55 15.03
CA ILE A 153 24.43 -13.54 14.91
C ILE A 153 24.72 -14.39 13.69
N ASP A 154 24.76 -15.70 13.89
CA ASP A 154 24.71 -16.64 12.78
C ASP A 154 23.28 -16.60 12.21
N ILE A 155 23.10 -15.93 11.08
CA ILE A 155 21.79 -15.80 10.43
C ILE A 155 21.23 -17.16 9.98
N SER A 156 22.06 -18.21 9.92
CA SER A 156 21.54 -19.56 9.73
C SER A 156 20.69 -20.06 10.92
N ASP A 157 20.79 -19.39 12.08
CA ASP A 157 19.94 -19.58 13.26
C ASP A 157 19.14 -18.30 13.59
N CYS A 158 18.24 -17.91 12.70
CA CYS A 158 17.29 -16.81 12.94
C CYS A 158 16.28 -17.06 14.09
N SER A 159 16.32 -18.22 14.77
CA SER A 159 15.38 -18.54 15.86
C SER A 159 15.56 -17.61 17.06
N GLN A 160 16.73 -16.96 17.14
CA GLN A 160 17.11 -16.04 18.20
C GLN A 160 16.67 -14.59 17.92
N ILE A 161 16.16 -14.31 16.71
CA ILE A 161 15.66 -12.98 16.32
C ILE A 161 14.14 -13.00 16.48
N ASN A 162 13.64 -12.17 17.40
CA ASN A 162 12.21 -12.03 17.64
C ASN A 162 11.80 -10.55 17.60
N ASN A 163 10.53 -10.27 17.29
CA ASN A 163 9.97 -8.92 17.34
C ASN A 163 10.83 -7.88 16.60
N LEU A 164 11.16 -8.19 15.34
CA LEU A 164 11.98 -7.34 14.51
C LEU A 164 11.29 -5.99 14.29
N HIS A 165 12.00 -4.91 14.55
CA HIS A 165 11.59 -3.53 14.30
C HIS A 165 12.61 -2.89 13.37
N MET A 166 12.16 -2.37 12.23
CA MET A 166 12.99 -1.71 11.23
C MET A 166 12.47 -0.29 11.02
N THR A 167 13.37 0.69 10.97
CA THR A 167 13.06 2.07 10.61
C THR A 167 13.91 2.44 9.40
N ILE A 168 13.27 2.85 8.31
CA ILE A 168 13.92 3.36 7.10
C ILE A 168 13.69 4.86 7.07
N THR A 169 14.75 5.66 7.05
CA THR A 169 14.67 7.13 6.95
C THR A 169 15.28 7.58 5.63
N MET A 170 14.50 8.28 4.82
CA MET A 170 14.94 8.87 3.55
C MET A 170 15.06 10.37 3.73
N ASN A 171 16.22 10.94 3.39
CA ASN A 171 16.48 12.37 3.49
C ASN A 171 16.76 12.91 2.08
N ASN A 172 15.73 13.47 1.45
CA ASN A 172 15.73 13.96 0.06
C ASN A 172 16.37 12.95 -0.91
N CYS A 173 16.00 11.68 -0.75
CA CYS A 173 16.58 10.58 -1.50
C CYS A 173 16.01 10.58 -2.91
N VAL A 174 16.84 10.90 -3.90
CA VAL A 174 16.42 10.93 -5.30
C VAL A 174 16.81 9.62 -5.97
N GLU A 175 15.82 8.86 -6.44
CA GLU A 175 16.02 7.63 -7.21
C GLU A 175 15.16 7.67 -8.48
N SER A 176 15.79 7.46 -9.64
CA SER A 176 15.11 7.46 -10.95
C SER A 176 14.18 8.66 -11.22
N GLY A 177 14.44 9.84 -10.65
CA GLY A 177 13.64 11.06 -10.86
C GLY A 177 12.56 11.33 -9.81
N VAL A 178 12.40 10.42 -8.84
CA VAL A 178 11.50 10.58 -7.68
C VAL A 178 12.30 10.98 -6.46
N ASP A 179 11.94 12.09 -5.84
CA ASP A 179 12.46 12.55 -4.54
C ASP A 179 11.62 11.95 -3.42
N LEU A 180 12.27 11.27 -2.47
CA LEU A 180 11.64 10.61 -1.33
C LEU A 180 12.19 11.20 -0.03
N ASN A 181 11.30 11.67 0.83
CA ASN A 181 11.67 12.26 2.12
C ASN A 181 10.72 11.83 3.23
N GLY A 182 11.23 11.16 4.27
CA GLY A 182 10.43 10.73 5.41
C GLY A 182 10.91 9.45 6.07
N THR A 183 10.00 8.78 6.79
CA THR A 183 10.27 7.59 7.58
C THR A 183 9.24 6.49 7.33
N MET A 184 9.71 5.25 7.27
CA MET A 184 8.90 4.04 7.29
C MET A 184 9.33 3.19 8.49
N ASP A 185 8.39 2.88 9.38
CA ASP A 185 8.60 1.97 10.49
C ASP A 185 7.89 0.64 10.20
N VAL A 186 8.58 -0.48 10.39
CA VAL A 186 8.08 -1.84 10.16
C VAL A 186 8.31 -2.66 11.42
N THR A 187 7.27 -3.34 11.90
CA THR A 187 7.36 -4.27 13.03
C THR A 187 6.85 -5.65 12.62
N VAL A 188 7.67 -6.68 12.83
CA VAL A 188 7.35 -8.09 12.61
C VAL A 188 7.38 -8.82 13.96
N PRO A 189 6.23 -9.00 14.63
CA PRO A 189 6.17 -9.72 15.89
C PRO A 189 6.47 -11.21 15.73
N GLY A 190 6.96 -11.82 16.80
CA GLY A 190 7.31 -13.25 16.84
C GLY A 190 8.69 -13.55 16.25
N SER A 191 8.96 -14.82 16.00
CA SER A 191 10.27 -15.27 15.51
C SER A 191 10.44 -14.98 14.03
N SER A 192 11.55 -14.34 13.65
CA SER A 192 11.92 -14.08 12.25
C SER A 192 12.27 -15.35 11.46
N CYS A 193 12.40 -16.48 12.15
CA CYS A 193 12.67 -17.79 11.56
C CYS A 193 11.40 -18.56 11.17
N ALA A 194 10.26 -18.12 11.69
CA ALA A 194 8.95 -18.60 11.28
C ALA A 194 8.35 -17.64 10.25
N GLU A 195 7.49 -18.20 9.41
CA GLU A 195 6.57 -17.41 8.61
C GLU A 195 5.68 -16.56 9.56
N PRO A 196 5.67 -15.23 9.43
CA PRO A 196 4.96 -14.34 10.32
C PRO A 196 3.47 -14.46 10.02
N SER A 197 2.67 -14.35 11.06
CA SER A 197 1.22 -14.28 10.95
C SER A 197 0.70 -12.85 10.88
N SER A 198 1.54 -11.86 11.20
CA SER A 198 1.15 -10.45 11.29
C SER A 198 2.36 -9.52 11.18
N MET A 199 2.13 -8.29 10.75
CA MET A 199 3.12 -7.21 10.61
C MET A 199 2.44 -5.86 10.83
N SER A 200 3.16 -4.86 11.32
CA SER A 200 2.66 -3.49 11.42
C SER A 200 3.61 -2.56 10.69
N MET A 201 3.06 -1.54 10.06
CA MET A 201 3.83 -0.54 9.34
C MET A 201 3.26 0.84 9.58
N THR A 202 4.12 1.83 9.80
CA THR A 202 3.76 3.23 9.80
C THR A 202 4.58 3.97 8.75
N LEU A 203 3.90 4.72 7.90
CA LEU A 203 4.45 5.47 6.78
C LEU A 203 4.26 6.94 7.06
N LYS A 204 5.36 7.68 7.03
CA LYS A 204 5.40 9.14 7.15
C LYS A 204 6.37 9.71 6.14
N PHE A 205 5.99 9.80 4.88
CA PHE A 205 6.89 10.30 3.84
C PHE A 205 6.17 11.13 2.78
N ASN A 206 6.94 12.00 2.14
CA ASN A 206 6.57 12.74 0.94
C ASN A 206 7.38 12.17 -0.23
N GLY A 207 6.70 11.90 -1.34
CA GLY A 207 7.28 11.58 -2.63
C GLY A 207 6.97 12.68 -3.64
N HIS A 208 7.94 13.02 -4.48
CA HIS A 208 7.75 13.91 -5.61
C HIS A 208 8.38 13.32 -6.88
N ASP A 209 7.54 12.96 -7.85
CA ASP A 209 8.00 12.62 -9.20
C ASP A 209 8.08 13.89 -10.05
N SER A 210 9.32 14.31 -10.34
CA SER A 210 9.57 15.51 -11.14
C SER A 210 9.30 15.32 -12.63
N VAL A 211 9.24 14.08 -13.12
CA VAL A 211 8.99 13.74 -14.53
C VAL A 211 7.49 13.80 -14.82
N GLU A 212 6.68 13.24 -13.93
CA GLU A 212 5.23 13.20 -14.07
C GLU A 212 4.52 14.40 -13.41
N ASN A 213 5.28 15.24 -12.69
CA ASN A 213 4.75 16.33 -11.87
C ASN A 213 3.68 15.82 -10.90
N TYR A 214 4.05 14.76 -10.18
CA TYR A 214 3.21 14.10 -9.18
C TYR A 214 3.83 14.31 -7.80
N THR A 215 2.99 14.54 -6.80
CA THR A 215 3.40 14.53 -5.38
C THR A 215 2.46 13.65 -4.58
N ALA A 216 2.98 12.97 -3.57
CA ALA A 216 2.18 12.22 -2.61
C ALA A 216 2.81 12.23 -1.22
N ASP A 217 2.02 12.64 -0.24
CA ASP A 217 2.24 12.61 1.19
C ASP A 217 1.49 11.42 1.80
N PHE A 218 2.21 10.62 2.55
CA PHE A 218 1.70 9.46 3.26
C PHE A 218 1.85 9.70 4.76
N ASP A 219 0.73 9.70 5.48
CA ASP A 219 0.67 9.62 6.94
C ASP A 219 -0.32 8.51 7.30
N ALA A 220 0.12 7.26 7.12
CA ALA A 220 -0.73 6.09 7.21
C ALA A 220 -0.09 4.99 8.05
N THR A 221 -0.93 4.19 8.71
CA THR A 221 -0.54 2.97 9.40
C THR A 221 -1.27 1.80 8.76
N MET A 222 -0.51 0.75 8.42
CA MET A 222 -1.01 -0.50 7.86
C MET A 222 -0.71 -1.63 8.83
N ASN A 223 -1.74 -2.35 9.27
CA ASN A 223 -1.57 -3.54 10.09
C ASN A 223 -1.94 -4.77 9.27
N VAL A 224 -0.95 -5.58 8.93
CA VAL A 224 -1.12 -6.85 8.22
C VAL A 224 -1.36 -7.96 9.24
N THR A 225 -2.38 -8.77 9.06
CA THR A 225 -2.78 -9.88 9.92
C THR A 225 -3.25 -11.07 9.08
N ASP A 226 -3.48 -12.21 9.72
CA ASP A 226 -3.99 -13.42 9.08
C ASP A 226 -3.18 -13.85 7.83
N ILE A 227 -1.85 -13.66 7.88
CA ILE A 227 -0.97 -14.02 6.76
C ILE A 227 -0.89 -15.56 6.70
N VAL A 228 -1.27 -16.11 5.55
CA VAL A 228 -1.18 -17.54 5.23
C VAL A 228 -0.18 -17.69 4.09
N TRP A 229 0.78 -18.59 4.28
CA TRP A 229 1.85 -18.83 3.32
C TRP A 229 1.62 -20.16 2.59
N ASP A 230 1.84 -20.17 1.27
CA ASP A 230 2.05 -21.41 0.52
C ASP A 230 3.48 -21.89 0.75
N GLN A 231 3.62 -22.95 1.54
CA GLN A 231 4.92 -23.55 1.87
C GLN A 231 5.65 -24.18 0.66
N THR A 232 4.92 -24.42 -0.43
CA THR A 232 5.42 -25.04 -1.65
C THR A 232 6.04 -23.99 -2.57
N ALA A 233 5.29 -22.90 -2.83
CA ALA A 233 5.71 -21.80 -3.68
C ALA A 233 6.55 -20.74 -2.93
N ILE A 234 6.52 -20.75 -1.59
CA ILE A 234 7.06 -19.66 -0.75
C ILE A 234 6.39 -18.33 -1.16
N ALA A 235 5.06 -18.33 -1.21
CA ALA A 235 4.26 -17.17 -1.60
C ALA A 235 3.17 -16.89 -0.55
N ILE A 236 2.64 -15.68 -0.50
CA ILE A 236 1.51 -15.34 0.37
C ILE A 236 0.23 -15.84 -0.32
N GLN A 237 -0.46 -16.77 0.32
CA GLN A 237 -1.74 -17.28 -0.14
C GLN A 237 -2.89 -16.35 0.28
N SER A 238 -2.86 -15.78 1.47
CA SER A 238 -3.87 -14.82 1.91
C SER A 238 -3.35 -13.91 3.01
N MET A 239 -3.95 -12.74 3.17
CA MET A 239 -3.67 -11.81 4.27
C MET A 239 -4.82 -10.82 4.45
N LYS A 240 -4.80 -10.08 5.56
CA LYS A 240 -5.66 -8.90 5.78
C LYS A 240 -4.82 -7.70 6.13
N VAL A 241 -5.15 -6.54 5.59
CA VAL A 241 -4.46 -5.27 5.80
C VAL A 241 -5.45 -4.26 6.34
N ASN A 242 -5.27 -3.80 7.58
CA ASN A 242 -6.05 -2.70 8.14
C ASN A 242 -5.31 -1.38 7.96
N VAL A 243 -5.90 -0.44 7.23
CA VAL A 243 -5.33 0.86 6.91
C VAL A 243 -6.04 1.95 7.71
N THR A 244 -5.25 2.81 8.36
CA THR A 244 -5.73 4.02 9.03
C THR A 244 -4.76 5.17 8.77
N GLY A 245 -5.28 6.35 8.45
CA GLY A 245 -4.49 7.55 8.19
C GLY A 245 -4.86 8.20 6.88
N THR A 246 -3.97 9.01 6.31
CA THR A 246 -4.22 9.80 5.11
C THR A 246 -3.12 9.62 4.09
N ILE A 247 -3.52 9.54 2.83
CA ILE A 247 -2.67 9.67 1.65
C ILE A 247 -3.19 10.90 0.91
N SER A 248 -2.33 11.82 0.52
CA SER A 248 -2.75 13.03 -0.19
C SER A 248 -1.66 13.52 -1.12
N GLY A 249 -1.98 14.34 -2.10
CA GLY A 249 -0.97 14.78 -3.05
C GLY A 249 -1.53 15.64 -4.15
N ASP A 250 -0.79 15.69 -5.24
CA ASP A 250 -1.13 16.43 -6.46
C ASP A 250 -0.70 15.60 -7.67
N ASP A 251 -1.64 15.32 -8.57
CA ASP A 251 -1.37 14.67 -9.86
C ASP A 251 -1.50 15.71 -10.98
N ALA A 252 -0.38 16.15 -11.53
CA ALA A 252 -0.32 17.12 -12.62
C ALA A 252 -1.13 18.41 -12.36
N GLY A 253 -1.18 18.89 -11.12
CA GLY A 253 -1.94 20.06 -10.68
C GLY A 253 -3.35 19.77 -10.14
N THR A 254 -3.75 18.50 -10.08
CA THR A 254 -5.03 18.06 -9.51
C THR A 254 -4.79 17.49 -8.11
N PRO A 255 -5.21 18.19 -7.03
CA PRO A 255 -5.00 17.70 -5.69
C PRO A 255 -5.89 16.51 -5.39
N PHE A 256 -5.34 15.49 -4.73
CA PHE A 256 -6.09 14.34 -4.23
C PHE A 256 -5.83 14.11 -2.73
N SER A 257 -6.76 13.45 -2.06
CA SER A 257 -6.68 13.05 -0.68
C SER A 257 -7.61 11.88 -0.41
N GLU A 258 -7.08 10.86 0.23
CA GLU A 258 -7.76 9.67 0.68
C GLU A 258 -7.47 9.48 2.16
N THR A 259 -8.52 9.44 2.98
CA THR A 259 -8.41 9.20 4.41
C THR A 259 -9.13 7.91 4.75
N TYR A 260 -8.45 7.08 5.52
CA TYR A 260 -8.87 5.74 5.91
C TYR A 260 -9.07 5.70 7.41
N ASP A 261 -10.17 5.08 7.86
CA ASP A 261 -10.38 4.79 9.27
C ASP A 261 -10.81 3.33 9.43
N ASN A 262 -9.84 2.52 9.88
CA ASN A 262 -9.97 1.08 10.04
C ASN A 262 -10.48 0.42 8.76
N PHE A 263 -9.88 0.78 7.63
CA PHE A 263 -10.22 0.24 6.32
C PHE A 263 -9.47 -1.08 6.12
N MET A 264 -10.19 -2.18 6.23
CA MET A 264 -9.69 -3.53 6.09
C MET A 264 -9.75 -3.98 4.62
N ILE A 265 -8.61 -4.41 4.08
CA ILE A 265 -8.52 -5.12 2.81
C ILE A 265 -8.10 -6.57 3.07
N GLY A 266 -8.93 -7.54 2.71
CA GLY A 266 -8.56 -8.95 2.67
C GLY A 266 -8.12 -9.37 1.27
N PHE A 267 -6.99 -10.03 1.17
CA PHE A 267 -6.46 -10.65 -0.04
C PHE A 267 -6.46 -12.17 0.09
N GLY A 268 -6.78 -12.88 -0.99
CA GLY A 268 -6.65 -14.32 -1.09
C GLY A 268 -6.34 -14.78 -2.52
N ASP A 269 -5.45 -15.74 -2.64
CA ASP A 269 -5.12 -16.42 -3.88
C ASP A 269 -5.85 -17.76 -4.00
N THR A 270 -6.57 -17.96 -5.10
CA THR A 270 -7.32 -19.18 -5.39
C THR A 270 -6.56 -20.19 -6.27
N GLY A 271 -5.38 -19.82 -6.76
CA GLY A 271 -4.62 -20.58 -7.75
C GLY A 271 -5.00 -20.31 -9.21
N SER A 272 -6.05 -19.53 -9.47
CA SER A 272 -6.41 -19.05 -10.82
C SER A 272 -6.73 -17.55 -10.92
N GLN A 273 -6.95 -16.91 -9.78
CA GLN A 273 -7.33 -15.50 -9.66
C GLN A 273 -7.14 -15.06 -8.20
N TYR A 274 -7.01 -13.76 -8.01
CA TYR A 274 -7.04 -13.13 -6.69
C TYR A 274 -8.48 -12.83 -6.26
N GLN A 275 -8.69 -12.85 -4.95
CA GLN A 275 -9.92 -12.45 -4.27
C GLN A 275 -9.60 -11.29 -3.35
N ILE A 276 -10.34 -10.19 -3.54
CA ILE A 276 -10.21 -8.99 -2.72
C ILE A 276 -11.52 -8.78 -1.96
N SER A 277 -11.40 -8.48 -0.68
CA SER A 277 -12.51 -8.04 0.18
C SER A 277 -12.13 -6.73 0.85
N MET A 278 -13.11 -5.87 1.03
CA MET A 278 -12.94 -4.54 1.61
C MET A 278 -14.05 -4.31 2.65
N ASP A 279 -13.69 -3.83 3.83
CA ASP A 279 -14.62 -3.42 4.87
C ASP A 279 -14.06 -2.25 5.69
N GLY A 280 -14.83 -1.20 5.92
CA GLY A 280 -14.41 -0.07 6.75
C GLY A 280 -14.82 1.27 6.17
N PHE A 281 -14.13 2.34 6.56
CA PHE A 281 -14.47 3.71 6.13
C PHE A 281 -13.35 4.34 5.33
N VAL A 282 -13.73 4.98 4.23
CA VAL A 282 -12.85 5.78 3.39
C VAL A 282 -13.50 7.12 3.08
N GLN A 283 -12.68 8.17 2.98
CA GLN A 283 -13.06 9.48 2.47
C GLN A 283 -12.09 9.82 1.34
N THR A 284 -12.60 10.21 0.17
CA THR A 284 -11.78 10.61 -0.98
C THR A 284 -12.08 12.06 -1.36
N THR A 285 -11.23 12.73 -2.13
CA THR A 285 -11.47 14.09 -2.66
C THR A 285 -12.79 14.22 -3.41
N CYS A 286 -13.23 13.11 -4.00
CA CYS A 286 -14.39 13.00 -4.88
C CYS A 286 -15.71 12.88 -4.11
N MET A 287 -15.62 12.66 -2.81
CA MET A 287 -16.76 12.43 -1.95
C MET A 287 -16.76 13.49 -0.85
N ASP A 288 -17.88 14.20 -0.72
CA ASP A 288 -18.09 15.19 0.34
C ASP A 288 -18.36 14.54 1.71
N GLY A 289 -17.53 13.57 2.12
CA GLY A 289 -17.64 12.89 3.40
C GLY A 289 -17.13 11.44 3.38
N TRP A 290 -17.40 10.75 4.47
CA TRP A 290 -17.05 9.35 4.65
C TRP A 290 -18.04 8.42 3.96
N VAL A 291 -17.53 7.36 3.36
CA VAL A 291 -18.30 6.23 2.86
C VAL A 291 -17.85 4.98 3.60
N GLN A 292 -18.81 4.23 4.12
CA GLN A 292 -18.56 2.88 4.59
C GLN A 292 -18.58 1.95 3.37
N VAL A 293 -17.51 1.17 3.21
CA VAL A 293 -17.38 0.15 2.19
C VAL A 293 -17.56 -1.20 2.85
N THR A 294 -18.33 -2.09 2.22
CA THR A 294 -18.45 -3.49 2.62
C THR A 294 -18.55 -4.37 1.39
N THR A 295 -17.71 -5.39 1.32
CA THR A 295 -17.76 -6.41 0.25
C THR A 295 -18.75 -7.49 0.64
N GLN A 296 -19.82 -7.66 -0.16
CA GLN A 296 -20.79 -8.74 0.02
C GLN A 296 -20.30 -10.06 -0.60
N GLU A 297 -19.67 -9.95 -1.78
CA GLU A 297 -19.03 -11.07 -2.48
C GLU A 297 -17.62 -10.63 -2.89
N PRO A 298 -16.56 -11.40 -2.58
CA PRO A 298 -15.19 -11.03 -2.91
C PRO A 298 -15.03 -10.63 -4.38
N VAL A 299 -14.29 -9.56 -4.60
CA VAL A 299 -13.95 -9.07 -5.94
C VAL A 299 -12.89 -9.98 -6.54
N LEU A 300 -13.13 -10.50 -7.74
CA LEU A 300 -12.29 -11.51 -8.39
C LEU A 300 -11.42 -10.86 -9.47
N TYR A 301 -10.11 -11.00 -9.38
CA TYR A 301 -9.14 -10.49 -10.36
C TYR A 301 -8.33 -11.64 -10.99
N PRO A 302 -8.54 -11.97 -12.26
CA PRO A 302 -7.66 -12.91 -12.96
C PRO A 302 -6.24 -12.34 -13.08
N TYR A 303 -5.21 -13.18 -12.97
CA TYR A 303 -3.78 -12.79 -12.87
C TYR A 303 -3.17 -11.97 -14.02
N ASP A 304 -3.93 -11.71 -15.08
CA ASP A 304 -3.46 -11.00 -16.28
C ASP A 304 -4.50 -9.98 -16.77
N PHE A 305 -5.46 -9.62 -15.92
CA PHE A 305 -6.61 -8.79 -16.29
C PHE A 305 -6.72 -7.58 -15.37
N SER A 306 -6.78 -6.39 -15.98
CA SER A 306 -6.99 -5.14 -15.26
C SER A 306 -8.42 -4.96 -14.74
N CYS A 307 -9.39 -5.70 -15.30
CA CYS A 307 -10.77 -5.66 -14.84
C CYS A 307 -11.14 -6.86 -13.98
N PRO A 308 -11.89 -6.64 -12.89
CA PRO A 308 -12.44 -7.74 -12.13
C PRO A 308 -13.50 -8.51 -12.94
N THR A 309 -13.69 -9.78 -12.60
CA THR A 309 -14.61 -10.73 -13.27
C THR A 309 -15.65 -11.30 -12.32
N GLY A 310 -15.88 -10.64 -11.19
CA GLY A 310 -16.91 -11.04 -10.25
C GLY A 310 -16.81 -10.29 -8.94
N GLY A 311 -17.90 -10.33 -8.17
CA GLY A 311 -17.97 -9.76 -6.84
C GLY A 311 -19.04 -8.69 -6.71
N GLN A 312 -19.26 -8.26 -5.48
CA GLN A 312 -20.25 -7.25 -5.14
C GLN A 312 -19.77 -6.41 -3.96
N VAL A 313 -19.75 -5.11 -4.15
CA VAL A 313 -19.36 -4.12 -3.14
C VAL A 313 -20.55 -3.22 -2.84
N SER A 314 -20.75 -2.90 -1.57
CA SER A 314 -21.76 -1.96 -1.11
C SER A 314 -21.13 -0.79 -0.42
N LEU A 315 -21.72 0.36 -0.67
CA LEU A 315 -21.27 1.64 -0.18
C LEU A 315 -22.42 2.28 0.58
N HIS A 316 -22.15 2.68 1.81
CA HIS A 316 -23.13 3.31 2.68
C HIS A 316 -22.64 4.71 3.09
N GLY A 317 -23.48 5.70 2.79
CA GLY A 317 -23.32 7.09 3.19
C GLY A 317 -24.67 7.70 3.55
N ASN A 318 -24.94 8.94 3.13
CA ASN A 318 -26.29 9.51 3.10
C ASN A 318 -27.07 8.99 1.87
N GLY A 319 -27.21 7.67 1.78
CA GLY A 319 -27.70 6.93 0.63
C GLY A 319 -26.96 5.60 0.52
N ASP A 320 -27.45 4.71 -0.35
CA ASP A 320 -26.84 3.41 -0.60
C ASP A 320 -26.45 3.27 -2.08
N ALA A 321 -25.26 2.73 -2.32
CA ALA A 321 -24.85 2.26 -3.63
C ALA A 321 -24.40 0.80 -3.56
N VAL A 322 -24.70 0.05 -4.62
CA VAL A 322 -24.20 -1.32 -4.82
C VAL A 322 -23.51 -1.38 -6.16
N ILE A 323 -22.26 -1.84 -6.16
CA ILE A 323 -21.50 -2.13 -7.36
C ILE A 323 -21.48 -3.63 -7.55
N SER A 324 -22.05 -4.11 -8.65
CA SER A 324 -22.05 -5.53 -9.04
C SER A 324 -21.13 -5.72 -10.22
N ILE A 325 -20.23 -6.69 -10.10
CA ILE A 325 -19.23 -7.01 -11.13
C ILE A 325 -19.61 -8.36 -11.72
N HIS A 326 -19.79 -8.40 -13.03
CA HIS A 326 -20.21 -9.60 -13.74
C HIS A 326 -19.01 -10.40 -14.25
N SER A 327 -19.26 -11.66 -14.63
CA SER A 327 -18.21 -12.57 -15.13
C SER A 327 -17.57 -12.16 -16.46
N ASP A 328 -18.21 -11.26 -17.21
CA ASP A 328 -17.71 -10.68 -18.45
C ASP A 328 -17.03 -9.32 -18.23
N SER A 329 -16.72 -8.97 -16.98
CA SER A 329 -16.14 -7.69 -16.56
C SER A 329 -17.03 -6.46 -16.76
N SER A 330 -18.29 -6.64 -17.14
CA SER A 330 -19.28 -5.55 -17.09
C SER A 330 -19.60 -5.19 -15.63
N ILE A 331 -19.93 -3.92 -15.39
CA ILE A 331 -20.19 -3.38 -14.05
C ILE A 331 -21.56 -2.71 -14.04
N ASP A 332 -22.37 -3.05 -13.05
CA ASP A 332 -23.61 -2.35 -12.74
C ASP A 332 -23.46 -1.55 -11.44
N ILE A 333 -23.67 -0.24 -11.52
CA ILE A 333 -23.68 0.62 -10.33
C ILE A 333 -25.12 1.03 -10.03
N THR A 334 -25.66 0.56 -8.91
CA THR A 334 -27.01 0.86 -8.47
C THR A 334 -26.96 1.86 -7.32
N VAL A 335 -27.41 3.10 -7.55
CA VAL A 335 -27.51 4.13 -6.50
C VAL A 335 -28.98 4.43 -6.23
N ASN A 336 -29.41 4.29 -4.97
CA ASN A 336 -30.79 4.53 -4.54
C ASN A 336 -31.84 3.86 -5.45
N GLY A 337 -31.55 2.64 -5.93
CA GLY A 337 -32.43 1.84 -6.79
C GLY A 337 -32.38 2.14 -8.29
N THR A 338 -31.56 3.10 -8.74
CA THR A 338 -31.30 3.35 -10.17
C THR A 338 -29.98 2.70 -10.58
N THR A 339 -30.01 1.81 -11.56
CA THR A 339 -28.83 1.09 -12.07
C THR A 339 -28.30 1.73 -13.35
N THR A 340 -27.00 2.03 -13.37
CA THR A 340 -26.25 2.46 -14.54
C THR A 340 -25.31 1.32 -14.98
N PRO A 341 -25.49 0.74 -16.17
CA PRO A 341 -24.63 -0.32 -16.68
C PRO A 341 -23.39 0.24 -17.40
N TYR A 342 -22.26 -0.45 -17.25
CA TYR A 342 -20.99 -0.21 -17.93
C TYR A 342 -20.53 -1.52 -18.58
N ILE A 343 -20.09 -1.46 -19.84
CA ILE A 343 -19.72 -2.66 -20.61
C ILE A 343 -18.39 -3.23 -20.11
N SER A 344 -17.51 -2.38 -19.61
CA SER A 344 -16.22 -2.72 -19.02
C SER A 344 -15.96 -1.88 -17.78
N CYS A 345 -15.11 -2.37 -16.88
CA CYS A 345 -14.59 -1.58 -15.76
C CYS A 345 -13.86 -0.30 -16.20
N GLN A 346 -13.32 -0.30 -17.43
CA GLN A 346 -12.65 0.85 -18.03
C GLN A 346 -13.62 1.94 -18.51
N ASP A 347 -14.89 1.60 -18.74
CA ASP A 347 -15.92 2.57 -19.16
C ASP A 347 -16.48 3.38 -17.98
N VAL A 348 -16.13 2.97 -16.77
CA VAL A 348 -16.52 3.64 -15.54
C VAL A 348 -15.73 4.95 -15.43
N PRO A 349 -16.40 6.11 -15.33
CA PRO A 349 -15.71 7.38 -15.26
C PRO A 349 -14.83 7.45 -14.02
N ALA A 350 -13.56 7.83 -14.20
CA ALA A 350 -12.69 8.17 -13.08
C ALA A 350 -13.17 9.48 -12.42
N CYS A 351 -12.89 9.64 -11.14
CA CYS A 351 -13.02 10.94 -10.53
C CYS A 351 -11.88 11.87 -10.95
N ASN A 352 -12.01 12.48 -12.12
CA ASN A 352 -11.25 13.65 -12.50
C ASN A 352 -12.24 14.74 -12.94
N GLY A 353 -12.07 15.94 -12.39
CA GLY A 353 -12.79 17.15 -12.81
C GLY A 353 -12.39 17.62 -14.19
#